data_AF-A0A1G7GUU7-F1
#
_entry.id   AF-A0A1G7GUU7-F1
#
_cell.length_a   1.000
_cell.length_b   1.000
_cell.length_c   1.000
_cell.angle_alpha   90.00
_cell.angle_beta   90.00
_cell.angle_gamma   90.00
#
_symmetry.space_group_name_H-M   'P 1'
#
loop_
_entity.id
_entity.type
_entity.pdbx_description
1 polymer ?
#
loop_
_entity_poly.entity_id
_entity_poly.type
_entity_poly.pdbx_seq_one_letter_code
_entity_poly.pdbx_strand_id
1 'polypeptide(L)'
;MTPADLQPANFDKYPPLAQAFAIRHLGLLRELPMSVCPSFLVQIIALDTRFPVERETLEWQCVSLEAMEPQRRASLLTPLRVITLPPELERTNWVHSPGTFVEQMTASLWSSGQINAFHEASRALFEAIPEKTDTTDRLLFIVLGQGADVSRSSLMRKLARQGIRLEGIDAASVKAQMLAEVADRAKRTSAPYTHWYIDGGVAWDVPTSFDPVVSTSYAQLEPLRNQVLAQMKSILQSGQSGAEQMRTQLSEISAQSSGSSRVTTDPVLQRFYTELFTEGSGTQIFSTSFVQWAGRELARRAQPATVLLRYGPRQRHRGLNEMVEEPDSTTPDPEGSLVDAEMNAFYNWIAMKRITAPGRLTTLAWAEGSSRAVLISPGTKPNTISSRPLTISQALRAKYV
;
A
#
# COMPACT_ATOMS: atom_id res chain seq x y z
N MET A 1 10.00 31.23 13.11
CA MET A 1 8.92 31.55 12.16
C MET A 1 7.73 30.70 12.54
N THR A 2 6.57 31.31 12.73
CA THR A 2 5.32 30.62 13.06
C THR A 2 4.51 30.34 11.78
N PRO A 3 3.50 29.45 11.82
CA PRO A 3 2.64 29.23 10.66
C PRO A 3 1.96 30.50 10.12
N ALA A 4 1.60 31.45 10.98
CA ALA A 4 1.00 32.72 10.57
C ALA A 4 1.91 33.56 9.66
N ASP A 5 3.23 33.36 9.76
CA ASP A 5 4.24 34.09 9.00
C ASP A 5 4.47 33.51 7.59
N LEU A 6 3.93 32.32 7.28
CA LEU A 6 4.13 31.65 5.99
C LEU A 6 3.78 32.57 4.83
N GLN A 7 4.58 32.59 3.77
CA GLN A 7 4.39 33.33 2.53
C GLN A 7 4.55 32.38 1.33
N PRO A 8 4.02 32.73 0.15
CA PRO A 8 4.22 31.92 -1.05
C PRO A 8 5.69 31.57 -1.33
N ALA A 9 6.60 32.53 -1.12
CA ALA A 9 8.05 32.35 -1.32
C ALA A 9 8.68 31.28 -0.41
N ASN A 10 8.04 30.91 0.71
CA ASN A 10 8.55 29.83 1.56
C ASN A 10 8.45 28.46 0.89
N PHE A 11 7.68 28.33 -0.20
CA PHE A 11 7.49 27.08 -0.93
C PHE A 11 8.25 27.01 -2.26
N ASP A 12 9.13 27.98 -2.56
CA ASP A 12 9.85 28.04 -3.86
C ASP A 12 10.74 26.83 -4.15
N LYS A 13 11.11 26.08 -3.11
CA LYS A 13 11.90 24.84 -3.23
C LYS A 13 11.05 23.57 -3.26
N TYR A 14 9.73 23.70 -3.15
CA TYR A 14 8.85 22.54 -3.22
C TYR A 14 8.74 22.06 -4.66
N PRO A 15 8.49 20.76 -4.88
CA PRO A 15 8.12 20.25 -6.20
C PRO A 15 6.89 20.99 -6.77
N PRO A 16 6.70 21.04 -8.11
CA PRO A 16 5.70 21.90 -8.73
C PRO A 16 4.26 21.70 -8.23
N LEU A 17 3.78 20.46 -8.10
CA LEU A 17 2.42 20.23 -7.58
C LEU A 17 2.34 20.56 -6.09
N ALA A 18 3.35 20.20 -5.31
CA ALA A 18 3.45 20.55 -3.91
C ALA A 18 3.44 22.07 -3.64
N GLN A 19 4.20 22.84 -4.43
CA GLN A 19 4.25 24.30 -4.34
C GLN A 19 2.88 24.91 -4.65
N ALA A 20 2.28 24.52 -5.77
CA ALA A 20 0.96 25.01 -6.16
C ALA A 20 -0.11 24.68 -5.10
N PHE A 21 -0.08 23.47 -4.54
CA PHE A 21 -0.98 23.04 -3.48
C PHE A 21 -0.79 23.86 -2.20
N ALA A 22 0.46 24.06 -1.74
CA ALA A 22 0.76 24.84 -0.54
C ALA A 22 0.28 26.29 -0.67
N ILE A 23 0.49 26.91 -1.82
CA ILE A 23 0.07 28.28 -2.10
C ILE A 23 -1.46 28.37 -2.13
N ARG A 24 -2.14 27.42 -2.76
CA ARG A 24 -3.61 27.37 -2.82
C ARG A 24 -4.24 27.32 -1.43
N HIS A 25 -3.70 26.49 -0.54
CA HIS A 25 -4.20 26.30 0.83
C HIS A 25 -3.45 27.14 1.88
N LEU A 26 -2.78 28.22 1.46
CA LEU A 26 -1.96 29.04 2.36
C LEU A 26 -2.77 29.66 3.51
N GLY A 27 -4.03 30.01 3.25
CA GLY A 27 -4.94 30.52 4.29
C GLY A 27 -5.12 29.52 5.42
N LEU A 28 -5.45 28.27 5.09
CA LEU A 28 -5.54 27.18 6.07
C LEU A 28 -4.22 26.95 6.80
N LEU A 29 -3.10 26.84 6.05
CA LEU A 29 -1.79 26.55 6.64
C LEU A 29 -1.36 27.59 7.69
N ARG A 30 -1.71 28.87 7.47
CA ARG A 30 -1.45 29.96 8.42
C ARG A 30 -2.27 29.89 9.71
N GLU A 31 -3.44 29.25 9.67
CA GLU A 31 -4.31 29.11 10.83
C GLU A 31 -3.96 27.90 11.72
N LEU A 32 -3.28 26.90 11.14
CA LEU A 32 -2.89 25.68 11.85
C LEU A 32 -1.83 25.99 12.93
N PRO A 33 -1.92 25.35 14.11
CA PRO A 33 -0.87 25.45 15.11
C PRO A 33 0.42 24.77 14.63
N MET A 34 1.55 25.20 15.19
CA MET A 34 2.87 24.65 14.87
C MET A 34 3.00 23.15 15.21
N SER A 35 2.21 22.66 16.15
CA SER A 35 2.10 21.23 16.49
C SER A 35 1.47 20.38 15.36
N VAL A 36 0.84 20.99 14.35
CA VAL A 36 0.07 20.28 13.31
C VAL A 36 0.51 20.67 11.90
N CYS A 37 0.78 21.95 11.65
CA CYS A 37 1.13 22.46 10.31
C CYS A 37 2.27 21.67 9.63
N PRO A 38 3.38 21.32 10.32
CA PRO A 38 4.45 20.53 9.71
C PRO A 38 4.00 19.14 9.23
N SER A 39 3.04 18.50 9.92
CA SER A 39 2.46 17.22 9.49
C SER A 39 1.68 17.32 8.17
N PHE A 40 1.06 18.47 7.89
CA PHE A 40 0.49 18.75 6.56
C PHE A 40 1.61 18.96 5.53
N LEU A 41 2.66 19.71 5.87
CA LEU A 41 3.78 19.96 4.96
C LEU A 41 4.53 18.68 4.56
N VAL A 42 4.66 17.68 5.47
CA VAL A 42 5.19 16.34 5.13
C VAL A 42 4.38 15.68 4.02
N GLN A 43 3.06 15.84 4.03
CA GLN A 43 2.20 15.26 2.99
C GLN A 43 2.28 16.07 1.70
N ILE A 44 2.26 17.41 1.81
CA ILE A 44 2.27 18.34 0.68
C ILE A 44 3.56 18.21 -0.13
N ILE A 45 4.74 18.23 0.51
CA ILE A 45 6.03 18.17 -0.18
C ILE A 45 6.19 16.89 -1.02
N ALA A 46 5.43 15.85 -0.68
CA ALA A 46 5.48 14.56 -1.31
C ALA A 46 4.47 14.40 -2.48
N LEU A 47 3.61 15.39 -2.74
CA LEU A 47 2.45 15.26 -3.64
C LEU A 47 2.80 14.79 -5.06
N ASP A 48 3.89 15.29 -5.64
CA ASP A 48 4.31 14.97 -7.01
C ASP A 48 4.58 13.47 -7.23
N THR A 49 4.87 12.74 -6.15
CA THR A 49 5.14 11.30 -6.15
C THR A 49 4.06 10.47 -5.45
N ARG A 50 2.98 11.08 -4.97
CA ARG A 50 1.83 10.39 -4.36
C ARG A 50 0.89 9.85 -5.43
N PHE A 51 0.15 8.78 -5.12
CA PHE A 51 -0.94 8.31 -5.98
C PHE A 51 -2.06 9.35 -6.06
N PRO A 52 -2.86 9.39 -7.16
CA PRO A 52 -3.97 10.33 -7.29
C PRO A 52 -4.93 10.34 -6.11
N VAL A 53 -5.28 9.16 -5.59
CA VAL A 53 -6.17 9.03 -4.43
C VAL A 53 -5.59 9.69 -3.18
N GLU A 54 -4.29 9.54 -2.91
CA GLU A 54 -3.65 10.22 -1.77
C GLU A 54 -3.69 11.75 -1.93
N ARG A 55 -3.51 12.26 -3.16
CA ARG A 55 -3.61 13.70 -3.45
C ARG A 55 -5.04 14.20 -3.24
N GLU A 56 -6.03 13.46 -3.74
CA GLU A 56 -7.44 13.78 -3.57
C GLU A 56 -7.89 13.72 -2.11
N THR A 57 -7.36 12.77 -1.32
CA THR A 57 -7.65 12.70 0.12
C THR A 57 -7.11 13.92 0.84
N LEU A 58 -5.88 14.35 0.54
CA LEU A 58 -5.31 15.56 1.16
C LEU A 58 -6.09 16.82 0.74
N GLU A 59 -6.45 16.93 -0.55
CA GLU A 59 -7.31 18.01 -1.05
C GLU A 59 -8.65 18.05 -0.31
N TRP A 60 -9.32 16.90 -0.20
CA TRP A 60 -10.60 16.76 0.50
C TRP A 60 -10.50 17.22 1.95
N GLN A 61 -9.43 16.83 2.64
CA GLN A 61 -9.19 17.26 4.02
C GLN A 61 -9.01 18.77 4.13
N CYS A 62 -8.16 19.37 3.28
CA CYS A 62 -7.93 20.81 3.28
C CYS A 62 -9.20 21.60 2.96
N VAL A 63 -9.91 21.24 1.89
CA VAL A 63 -11.15 21.90 1.49
C VAL A 63 -12.24 21.75 2.56
N SER A 64 -12.36 20.59 3.19
CA SER A 64 -13.34 20.37 4.27
C SER A 64 -13.03 21.20 5.50
N LEU A 65 -11.75 21.34 5.86
CA LEU A 65 -11.32 22.21 6.95
C LEU A 65 -11.54 23.68 6.63
N GLU A 66 -11.26 24.12 5.39
CA GLU A 66 -11.49 25.49 4.93
C GLU A 66 -12.98 25.86 4.93
N ALA A 67 -13.83 24.94 4.50
CA ALA A 67 -15.29 25.10 4.47
C ALA A 67 -15.95 25.00 5.85
N MET A 68 -15.24 24.48 6.85
CA MET A 68 -15.73 24.39 8.22
C MET A 68 -16.00 25.78 8.80
N GLU A 69 -17.09 25.90 9.56
CA GLU A 69 -17.44 27.15 10.25
C GLU A 69 -16.26 27.60 11.15
N PRO A 70 -15.85 28.90 11.10
CA PRO A 70 -14.60 29.33 11.72
C PRO A 70 -14.52 29.10 13.22
N GLN A 71 -15.62 29.26 13.94
CA GLN A 71 -15.70 29.06 15.40
C GLN A 71 -15.57 27.58 15.74
N ARG A 72 -16.18 26.69 14.94
CA ARG A 72 -16.01 25.24 15.05
C ARG A 72 -14.58 24.84 14.76
N ARG A 73 -13.97 25.34 13.69
CA ARG A 73 -12.55 25.10 13.36
C ARG A 73 -11.64 25.57 14.49
N ALA A 74 -11.84 26.79 14.99
CA ALA A 74 -11.06 27.32 16.11
C ALA A 74 -11.21 26.46 17.38
N SER A 75 -12.42 25.98 17.67
CA SER A 75 -12.66 25.10 18.83
C SER A 75 -11.89 23.78 18.73
N LEU A 76 -11.79 23.18 17.53
CA LEU A 76 -11.03 21.96 17.29
C LEU A 76 -9.52 22.18 17.31
N LEU A 77 -9.05 23.36 16.89
CA LEU A 77 -7.62 23.70 16.90
C LEU A 77 -7.12 24.16 18.28
N THR A 78 -8.01 24.59 19.17
CA THR A 78 -7.63 25.11 20.50
C THR A 78 -6.82 24.10 21.33
N PRO A 79 -7.24 22.83 21.48
CA PRO A 79 -6.44 21.84 22.20
C PRO A 79 -5.07 21.55 21.57
N LEU A 80 -4.91 21.78 20.25
CA LEU A 80 -3.63 21.60 19.55
C LEU A 80 -2.72 22.83 19.73
N ARG A 81 -3.28 24.02 19.97
CA ARG A 81 -2.55 25.27 20.24
C ARG A 81 -1.92 25.32 21.63
N VAL A 82 -2.49 24.60 22.60
CA VAL A 82 -1.95 24.54 23.98
C VAL A 82 -0.82 23.52 24.14
N ILE A 83 -0.56 22.70 23.13
CA ILE A 83 0.61 21.81 23.09
C ILE A 83 1.87 22.66 23.13
N THR A 84 2.67 22.47 24.17
CA THR A 84 3.93 23.21 24.37
C THR A 84 5.05 22.48 23.66
N LEU A 85 5.81 23.21 22.83
CA LEU A 85 6.97 22.69 22.10
C LEU A 85 8.28 23.23 22.72
N PRO A 86 9.39 22.48 22.67
CA PRO A 86 10.69 22.99 23.09
C PRO A 86 11.13 24.18 22.23
N PRO A 87 11.76 25.23 22.79
CA PRO A 87 12.23 26.39 22.03
C PRO A 87 13.20 26.04 20.89
N GLU A 88 13.98 24.97 21.04
CA GLU A 88 14.90 24.48 20.01
C GLU A 88 14.13 24.01 18.78
N LEU A 89 13.01 23.32 19.00
CA LEU A 89 12.17 22.78 17.93
C LEU A 89 11.48 23.92 17.16
N GLU A 90 11.02 24.96 17.84
CA GLU A 90 10.41 26.15 17.22
C GLU A 90 11.36 26.93 16.29
N ARG A 91 12.68 26.80 16.50
CA ARG A 91 13.72 27.45 15.70
C ARG A 91 14.17 26.64 14.48
N THR A 92 13.73 25.39 14.36
CA THR A 92 14.10 24.56 13.21
C THR A 92 13.49 25.08 11.91
N ASN A 93 14.08 24.68 10.78
CA ASN A 93 13.54 24.98 9.46
C ASN A 93 12.42 24.01 9.08
N TRP A 94 11.34 24.03 9.84
CA TRP A 94 10.23 23.09 9.71
C TRP A 94 9.50 23.18 8.36
N VAL A 95 9.63 24.28 7.61
CA VAL A 95 9.04 24.39 6.26
C VAL A 95 9.82 23.59 5.23
N HIS A 96 11.15 23.62 5.27
CA HIS A 96 11.98 22.86 4.31
C HIS A 96 12.42 21.49 4.82
N SER A 97 12.19 21.20 6.11
CA SER A 97 12.48 19.89 6.71
C SER A 97 11.35 19.45 7.66
N PRO A 98 10.10 19.36 7.18
CA PRO A 98 8.95 19.07 8.03
C PRO A 98 9.00 17.65 8.62
N GLY A 99 9.62 16.69 7.94
CA GLY A 99 9.76 15.31 8.44
C GLY A 99 10.60 15.23 9.72
N THR A 100 11.79 15.85 9.71
CA THR A 100 12.67 15.96 10.88
C THR A 100 11.99 16.67 12.04
N PHE A 101 11.21 17.73 11.75
CA PHE A 101 10.42 18.41 12.77
C PHE A 101 9.42 17.46 13.43
N VAL A 102 8.62 16.73 12.64
CA VAL A 102 7.57 15.83 13.15
C VAL A 102 8.18 14.71 14.00
N GLU A 103 9.34 14.18 13.61
CA GLU A 103 10.07 13.18 14.39
C GLU A 103 10.49 13.73 15.76
N GLN A 104 11.16 14.88 15.79
CA GLN A 104 11.61 15.53 17.02
C GLN A 104 10.43 15.97 17.90
N MET A 105 9.36 16.47 17.30
CA MET A 105 8.12 16.80 17.98
C MET A 105 7.53 15.58 18.67
N THR A 106 7.45 14.44 17.96
CA THR A 106 6.89 13.20 18.51
C THR A 106 7.72 12.74 19.72
N ALA A 107 9.05 12.75 19.62
CA ALA A 107 9.93 12.43 20.75
C ALA A 107 9.69 13.37 21.95
N SER A 108 9.53 14.67 21.71
CA SER A 108 9.24 15.66 22.75
C SER A 108 7.87 15.42 23.42
N LEU A 109 6.83 15.11 22.65
CA LEU A 109 5.49 14.82 23.16
C LEU A 109 5.47 13.59 24.08
N TRP A 110 6.26 12.56 23.75
CA TRP A 110 6.44 11.41 24.65
C TRP A 110 7.14 11.80 25.94
N SER A 111 8.26 12.52 25.83
CA SER A 111 9.05 12.92 27.01
C SER A 111 8.30 13.86 27.97
N SER A 112 7.40 14.71 27.43
CA SER A 112 6.61 15.67 28.20
C SER A 112 5.23 15.13 28.63
N GLY A 113 4.87 13.90 28.24
CA GLY A 113 3.57 13.31 28.54
C GLY A 113 2.38 13.91 27.76
N GLN A 114 2.62 14.82 26.81
CA GLN A 114 1.59 15.50 26.02
C GLN A 114 1.05 14.64 24.86
N ILE A 115 1.65 13.48 24.57
CA ILE A 115 1.30 12.64 23.41
C ILE A 115 -0.18 12.24 23.37
N ASN A 116 -0.79 11.95 24.52
CA ASN A 116 -2.20 11.55 24.57
C ASN A 116 -3.14 12.71 24.22
N ALA A 117 -2.87 13.91 24.78
CA ALA A 117 -3.63 15.11 24.46
C ALA A 117 -3.51 15.48 22.97
N PHE A 118 -2.29 15.35 22.41
CA PHE A 118 -2.06 15.55 20.98
C PHE A 118 -2.84 14.55 20.12
N HIS A 119 -2.81 13.26 20.46
CA HIS A 119 -3.55 12.23 19.73
C HIS A 119 -5.07 12.41 19.79
N GLU A 120 -5.60 12.75 20.97
CA GLU A 120 -7.04 12.98 21.16
C GLU A 120 -7.51 14.20 20.36
N ALA A 121 -6.78 15.31 20.47
CA ALA A 121 -7.12 16.52 19.74
C ALA A 121 -6.97 16.37 18.21
N SER A 122 -5.92 15.68 17.75
CA SER A 122 -5.74 15.37 16.33
C SER A 122 -6.87 14.47 15.82
N ARG A 123 -7.27 13.46 16.59
CA ARG A 123 -8.41 12.59 16.26
C ARG A 123 -9.69 13.40 16.12
N ALA A 124 -10.01 14.25 17.10
CA ALA A 124 -11.20 15.09 17.06
C ALA A 124 -11.23 16.03 15.85
N LEU A 125 -10.08 16.59 15.44
CA LEU A 125 -9.97 17.41 14.24
C LEU A 125 -10.32 16.62 12.97
N PHE A 126 -9.76 15.42 12.81
CA PHE A 126 -9.98 14.61 11.60
C PHE A 126 -11.32 13.88 11.59
N GLU A 127 -11.89 13.53 12.74
CA GLU A 127 -13.27 12.99 12.84
C GLU A 127 -14.33 14.03 12.48
N ALA A 128 -14.02 15.32 12.58
CA ALA A 128 -14.92 16.39 12.16
C ALA A 128 -14.95 16.59 10.63
N ILE A 129 -14.04 15.95 9.88
CA ILE A 129 -14.04 15.97 8.42
C ILE A 129 -15.06 14.95 7.92
N PRO A 130 -15.99 15.31 7.02
CA PRO A 130 -16.97 14.36 6.52
C PRO A 130 -16.31 13.20 5.78
N GLU A 131 -16.84 11.99 5.97
CA GLU A 131 -16.36 10.80 5.26
C GLU A 131 -16.62 10.93 3.75
N LYS A 132 -15.61 10.65 2.93
CA LYS A 132 -15.77 10.54 1.47
C LYS A 132 -16.45 9.20 1.16
N THR A 133 -17.61 9.24 0.53
CA THR A 133 -18.32 8.01 0.13
C THR A 133 -17.56 7.31 -1.00
N ASP A 134 -17.11 6.08 -0.77
CA ASP A 134 -16.58 5.23 -1.84
C ASP A 134 -17.72 4.48 -2.55
N THR A 135 -17.80 4.68 -3.86
CA THR A 135 -18.77 4.01 -4.73
C THR A 135 -18.10 3.10 -5.77
N THR A 136 -16.88 2.65 -5.49
CA THR A 136 -16.12 1.80 -6.40
C THR A 136 -16.52 0.33 -6.22
N ASP A 137 -16.90 -0.33 -7.32
CA ASP A 137 -16.99 -1.80 -7.35
C ASP A 137 -15.60 -2.39 -7.53
N ARG A 138 -15.14 -3.15 -6.53
CA ARG A 138 -13.78 -3.70 -6.50
C ARG A 138 -13.76 -5.19 -6.82
N LEU A 139 -12.78 -5.57 -7.63
CA LEU A 139 -12.49 -6.97 -7.97
C LEU A 139 -11.08 -7.34 -7.51
N LEU A 140 -10.98 -8.40 -6.71
CA LEU A 140 -9.71 -8.95 -6.24
C LEU A 140 -9.57 -10.39 -6.75
N PHE A 141 -8.59 -10.62 -7.60
CA PHE A 141 -8.13 -11.96 -7.95
C PHE A 141 -6.91 -12.32 -7.11
N ILE A 142 -6.90 -13.54 -6.59
CA ILE A 142 -5.77 -14.11 -5.87
C ILE A 142 -5.42 -15.46 -6.47
N VAL A 143 -4.16 -15.67 -6.80
CA VAL A 143 -3.63 -16.93 -7.35
C VAL A 143 -2.54 -17.44 -6.44
N LEU A 144 -2.62 -18.71 -6.02
CA LEU A 144 -1.70 -19.33 -5.08
C LEU A 144 -1.36 -20.76 -5.48
N GLY A 145 -0.25 -21.29 -4.98
CA GLY A 145 0.12 -22.69 -5.15
C GLY A 145 0.88 -23.03 -6.42
N GLN A 146 1.55 -22.06 -7.04
CA GLN A 146 2.45 -22.32 -8.16
C GLN A 146 3.49 -23.40 -7.77
N GLY A 147 3.38 -24.59 -8.38
CA GLY A 147 4.31 -25.69 -8.18
C GLY A 147 4.18 -26.43 -6.83
N ALA A 148 3.11 -26.18 -6.06
CA ALA A 148 2.86 -26.83 -4.77
C ALA A 148 1.72 -27.87 -4.86
N ASP A 149 1.66 -28.79 -3.90
CA ASP A 149 0.53 -29.70 -3.73
C ASP A 149 -0.69 -28.98 -3.15
N VAL A 150 -1.66 -28.74 -4.03
CA VAL A 150 -2.94 -28.08 -3.75
C VAL A 150 -4.08 -29.08 -3.46
N SER A 151 -3.78 -30.37 -3.25
CA SER A 151 -4.77 -31.40 -2.93
C SER A 151 -5.38 -31.26 -1.53
N ARG A 152 -4.73 -30.52 -0.63
CA ARG A 152 -5.12 -30.36 0.79
C ARG A 152 -6.58 -29.89 0.92
N SER A 153 -7.42 -30.64 1.63
CA SER A 153 -8.84 -30.31 1.81
C SER A 153 -9.06 -28.98 2.55
N SER A 154 -8.08 -28.56 3.36
CA SER A 154 -8.07 -27.32 4.13
C SER A 154 -7.66 -26.07 3.36
N LEU A 155 -7.27 -26.20 2.09
CA LEU A 155 -6.79 -25.07 1.29
C LEU A 155 -7.81 -23.93 1.26
N MET A 156 -7.34 -22.70 1.49
CA MET A 156 -8.11 -21.46 1.53
C MET A 156 -9.21 -21.42 2.59
N ARG A 157 -9.10 -22.21 3.69
CA ARG A 157 -10.15 -22.33 4.73
C ARG A 157 -10.66 -20.98 5.26
N LYS A 158 -9.77 -20.01 5.49
CA LYS A 158 -10.16 -18.68 6.02
C LYS A 158 -11.02 -17.90 5.03
N LEU A 159 -10.66 -17.92 3.74
CA LEU A 159 -11.44 -17.29 2.67
C LEU A 159 -12.76 -18.05 2.44
N ALA A 160 -12.73 -19.38 2.46
CA ALA A 160 -13.92 -20.23 2.30
C ALA A 160 -15.00 -19.95 3.34
N ARG A 161 -14.62 -19.57 4.58
CA ARG A 161 -15.57 -19.14 5.62
C ARG A 161 -16.33 -17.85 5.27
N GLN A 162 -15.85 -17.08 4.29
CA GLN A 162 -16.43 -15.80 3.88
C GLN A 162 -17.23 -15.92 2.57
N GLY A 163 -17.17 -17.06 1.87
CA GLY A 163 -17.77 -17.23 0.55
C GLY A 163 -18.10 -18.68 0.22
N ILE A 164 -18.16 -19.01 -1.07
CA ILE A 164 -18.40 -20.37 -1.57
C ILE A 164 -17.10 -21.01 -2.07
N ARG A 165 -16.89 -22.28 -1.74
CA ARG A 165 -15.85 -23.11 -2.35
C ARG A 165 -16.35 -23.64 -3.69
N LEU A 166 -15.56 -23.46 -4.73
CA LEU A 166 -15.82 -23.97 -6.07
C LEU A 166 -14.86 -25.14 -6.30
N GLU A 167 -15.39 -26.31 -6.67
CA GLU A 167 -14.57 -27.53 -6.89
C GLU A 167 -14.60 -28.02 -8.34
N GLY A 168 -15.41 -27.38 -9.19
CA GLY A 168 -15.59 -27.68 -10.60
C GLY A 168 -15.10 -26.59 -11.55
N ILE A 169 -14.12 -25.78 -11.14
CA ILE A 169 -13.56 -24.76 -12.05
C ILE A 169 -12.80 -25.44 -13.19
N ASP A 170 -13.02 -24.97 -14.42
CA ASP A 170 -12.19 -25.35 -15.56
C ASP A 170 -10.79 -24.72 -15.43
N ALA A 171 -9.85 -25.48 -14.87
CA ALA A 171 -8.49 -25.05 -14.57
C ALA A 171 -7.74 -24.51 -15.80
N ALA A 172 -8.00 -25.06 -16.99
CA ALA A 172 -7.28 -24.70 -18.20
C ALA A 172 -7.62 -23.28 -18.69
N SER A 173 -8.82 -22.79 -18.42
CA SER A 173 -9.27 -21.46 -18.88
C SER A 173 -9.10 -20.34 -17.85
N VAL A 174 -8.80 -20.66 -16.59
CA VAL A 174 -8.76 -19.67 -15.48
C VAL A 174 -7.81 -18.51 -15.76
N LYS A 175 -6.54 -18.80 -16.09
CA LYS A 175 -5.52 -17.77 -16.35
C LYS A 175 -5.98 -16.79 -17.42
N ALA A 176 -6.39 -17.32 -18.59
CA ALA A 176 -6.82 -16.50 -19.71
C ALA A 176 -8.04 -15.64 -19.37
N GLN A 177 -9.01 -16.20 -18.64
CA GLN A 177 -10.21 -15.47 -18.24
C GLN A 177 -9.95 -14.41 -17.16
N MET A 178 -9.01 -14.65 -16.22
CA MET A 178 -8.66 -13.64 -15.23
C MET A 178 -8.04 -12.43 -15.92
N LEU A 179 -7.08 -12.67 -16.83
CA LEU A 179 -6.43 -11.61 -17.60
C LEU A 179 -7.43 -10.86 -18.49
N ALA A 180 -8.35 -11.58 -19.13
CA ALA A 180 -9.41 -10.97 -19.93
C ALA A 180 -10.35 -10.09 -19.09
N GLU A 181 -10.80 -10.54 -17.92
CA GLU A 181 -11.68 -9.76 -17.04
C GLU A 181 -10.97 -8.50 -16.50
N VAL A 182 -9.68 -8.61 -16.14
CA VAL A 182 -8.88 -7.45 -15.73
C VAL A 182 -8.76 -6.45 -16.88
N ALA A 183 -8.41 -6.90 -18.08
CA ALA A 183 -8.31 -6.05 -19.27
C ALA A 183 -9.65 -5.37 -19.61
N ASP A 184 -10.76 -6.12 -19.58
CA ASP A 184 -12.09 -5.58 -19.89
C ASP A 184 -12.58 -4.59 -18.83
N ARG A 185 -12.18 -4.75 -17.57
CA ARG A 185 -12.40 -3.72 -16.54
C ARG A 185 -11.52 -2.48 -16.79
N ALA A 186 -10.26 -2.65 -17.16
CA ALA A 186 -9.36 -1.54 -17.45
C ALA A 186 -9.82 -0.69 -18.64
N LYS A 187 -10.42 -1.31 -19.67
CA LYS A 187 -11.06 -0.59 -20.78
C LYS A 187 -12.30 0.22 -20.35
N ARG A 188 -13.08 -0.28 -19.38
CA ARG A 188 -14.26 0.41 -18.85
C ARG A 188 -13.89 1.58 -17.93
N THR A 189 -12.73 1.53 -17.29
CA THR A 189 -12.26 2.55 -16.35
C THR A 189 -10.77 2.78 -16.52
N SER A 190 -10.38 3.61 -17.48
CA SER A 190 -8.98 3.81 -17.87
C SER A 190 -8.20 4.81 -17.00
N ALA A 191 -8.67 5.11 -15.79
CA ALA A 191 -8.00 6.07 -14.92
C ALA A 191 -6.65 5.50 -14.43
N PRO A 192 -5.58 6.32 -14.32
CA PRO A 192 -4.25 5.85 -13.90
C PRO A 192 -4.30 5.08 -12.57
N TYR A 193 -3.52 4.00 -12.48
CA TYR A 193 -3.39 3.17 -11.26
C TYR A 193 -4.68 2.53 -10.76
N THR A 194 -5.72 2.43 -11.60
CA THR A 194 -7.01 1.84 -11.19
C THR A 194 -6.98 0.30 -11.25
N HIS A 195 -6.10 -0.27 -12.07
CA HIS A 195 -6.01 -1.70 -12.33
C HIS A 195 -4.57 -2.18 -12.16
N TRP A 196 -4.39 -3.27 -11.42
CA TRP A 196 -3.06 -3.78 -11.07
C TRP A 196 -2.93 -5.29 -11.26
N TYR A 197 -1.72 -5.68 -11.65
CA TYR A 197 -1.24 -7.06 -11.61
C TYR A 197 0.10 -7.11 -10.88
N ILE A 198 0.15 -7.87 -9.78
CA ILE A 198 1.37 -8.10 -9.00
C ILE A 198 1.70 -9.59 -9.02
N ASP A 199 2.93 -9.92 -9.42
CA ASP A 199 3.40 -11.30 -9.48
C ASP A 199 4.61 -11.53 -8.54
N GLY A 200 4.56 -12.62 -7.77
CA GLY A 200 5.66 -13.01 -6.88
C GLY A 200 6.77 -13.81 -7.56
N GLY A 201 6.60 -14.29 -8.78
CA GLY A 201 7.55 -15.10 -9.51
C GLY A 201 7.83 -14.56 -10.91
N VAL A 202 7.93 -15.47 -11.88
CA VAL A 202 7.93 -15.12 -13.30
C VAL A 202 6.51 -14.71 -13.68
N ALA A 203 6.37 -13.45 -14.11
CA ALA A 203 5.11 -12.90 -14.53
C ALA A 203 4.49 -13.73 -15.67
N TRP A 204 3.17 -13.82 -15.67
CA TRP A 204 2.43 -14.32 -16.81
C TRP A 204 2.62 -13.42 -18.02
N ASP A 205 2.68 -14.03 -19.21
CA ASP A 205 2.51 -13.29 -20.45
C ASP A 205 1.13 -12.63 -20.45
N VAL A 206 1.12 -11.30 -20.48
CA VAL A 206 -0.09 -10.49 -20.55
C VAL A 206 -0.33 -10.02 -21.99
N PRO A 207 -1.58 -10.01 -22.48
CA PRO A 207 -1.89 -9.56 -23.84
C PRO A 207 -1.64 -8.06 -23.99
N THR A 208 -1.47 -7.57 -25.21
CA THR A 208 -1.35 -6.12 -25.48
C THR A 208 -2.57 -5.31 -25.02
N SER A 209 -3.75 -5.93 -25.01
CA SER A 209 -4.99 -5.33 -24.49
C SER A 209 -5.00 -5.12 -22.97
N PHE A 210 -3.92 -5.46 -22.28
CA PHE A 210 -3.78 -5.33 -20.84
C PHE A 210 -3.39 -3.89 -20.43
N ASP A 211 -3.00 -3.01 -21.36
CA ASP A 211 -2.91 -1.57 -21.09
C ASP A 211 -4.33 -1.00 -20.82
N PRO A 212 -4.56 -0.15 -19.79
CA PRO A 212 -3.62 0.53 -18.87
C PRO A 212 -3.37 -0.14 -17.50
N VAL A 213 -3.36 -1.47 -17.42
CA VAL A 213 -3.10 -2.19 -16.15
C VAL A 213 -1.64 -2.05 -15.75
N VAL A 214 -1.39 -1.52 -14.54
CA VAL A 214 -0.04 -1.44 -13.99
C VAL A 214 0.40 -2.84 -13.56
N SER A 215 1.48 -3.32 -14.17
CA SER A 215 2.00 -4.67 -13.94
C SER A 215 3.40 -4.60 -13.35
N THR A 216 3.66 -5.34 -12.28
CA THR A 216 5.00 -5.51 -11.72
C THR A 216 5.19 -6.90 -11.14
N SER A 217 6.44 -7.37 -11.14
CA SER A 217 6.79 -8.65 -10.56
C SER A 217 8.00 -8.56 -9.63
N TYR A 218 8.08 -9.51 -8.70
CA TYR A 218 9.22 -9.64 -7.81
C TYR A 218 10.53 -9.86 -8.58
N ALA A 219 10.47 -10.56 -9.72
CA ALA A 219 11.62 -10.72 -10.62
C ALA A 219 12.02 -9.40 -11.28
N GLN A 220 11.05 -8.63 -11.80
CA GLN A 220 11.31 -7.33 -12.44
C GLN A 220 11.97 -6.31 -11.48
N LEU A 221 11.66 -6.39 -10.19
CA LEU A 221 12.22 -5.50 -9.16
C LEU A 221 13.55 -5.99 -8.58
N GLU A 222 14.18 -7.02 -9.16
CA GLU A 222 15.48 -7.52 -8.72
C GLU A 222 16.57 -6.44 -8.62
N PRO A 223 16.77 -5.54 -9.60
CA PRO A 223 17.82 -4.53 -9.50
C PRO A 223 17.66 -3.63 -8.26
N LEU A 224 16.42 -3.22 -7.98
CA LEU A 224 16.05 -2.41 -6.83
C LEU A 224 16.28 -3.18 -5.52
N ARG A 225 15.81 -4.42 -5.45
CA ARG A 225 16.00 -5.29 -4.28
C ARG A 225 17.48 -5.48 -3.96
N ASN A 226 18.30 -5.77 -4.97
CA ASN A 226 19.73 -5.98 -4.79
C ASN A 226 20.42 -4.71 -4.27
N GLN A 227 20.00 -3.53 -4.73
CA GLN A 227 20.53 -2.25 -4.27
C GLN A 227 20.15 -1.95 -2.81
N VAL A 228 18.90 -2.18 -2.42
CA VAL A 228 18.46 -2.04 -1.02
C VAL A 228 19.20 -3.03 -0.11
N LEU A 229 19.35 -4.29 -0.51
CA LEU A 229 20.10 -5.30 0.24
C LEU A 229 21.58 -4.93 0.42
N ALA A 230 22.22 -4.40 -0.63
CA ALA A 230 23.61 -3.95 -0.55
C ALA A 230 23.77 -2.80 0.46
N GLN A 231 22.83 -1.85 0.47
CA GLN A 231 22.81 -0.75 1.44
C GLN A 231 22.60 -1.24 2.87
N MET A 232 21.63 -2.14 3.10
CA MET A 232 21.44 -2.77 4.41
C MET A 232 22.70 -3.47 4.92
N LYS A 233 23.39 -4.22 4.05
CA LYS A 233 24.63 -4.90 4.38
C LYS A 233 25.71 -3.90 4.79
N SER A 234 25.82 -2.78 4.06
CA SER A 234 26.75 -1.70 4.40
C SER A 234 26.45 -1.09 5.78
N ILE A 235 25.18 -0.87 6.10
CA ILE A 235 24.75 -0.32 7.40
C ILE A 235 25.14 -1.29 8.53
N LEU A 236 24.80 -2.58 8.36
CA LEU A 236 25.13 -3.63 9.34
C LEU A 236 26.64 -3.76 9.58
N GLN A 237 27.44 -3.65 8.52
CA GLN A 237 28.90 -3.74 8.60
C GLN A 237 29.55 -2.51 9.24
N SER A 238 28.89 -1.36 9.25
CA SER A 238 29.41 -0.11 9.83
C SER A 238 29.47 -0.10 11.36
N GLY A 239 28.90 -1.12 12.04
CA GLY A 239 28.89 -1.22 13.50
C GLY A 239 27.94 -0.23 14.19
N GLN A 240 27.20 0.60 13.45
CA GLN A 240 26.13 1.46 13.96
C GLN A 240 24.85 0.63 14.12
N SER A 241 24.82 -0.20 15.17
CA SER A 241 23.81 -1.24 15.37
C SER A 241 22.61 -0.74 16.19
N GLY A 242 21.61 -0.20 15.50
CA GLY A 242 20.28 0.03 16.07
C GLY A 242 19.19 -0.16 15.01
N ALA A 243 18.14 -0.94 15.33
CA ALA A 243 17.03 -1.20 14.41
C ALA A 243 16.33 0.10 13.95
N GLU A 244 16.20 1.08 14.84
CA GLU A 244 15.64 2.39 14.50
C GLU A 244 16.56 3.22 13.59
N GLN A 245 17.88 3.18 13.82
CA GLN A 245 18.83 3.91 12.97
C GLN A 245 18.87 3.32 11.55
N MET A 246 18.81 1.98 11.44
CA MET A 246 18.65 1.32 10.15
C MET A 246 17.33 1.74 9.49
N ARG A 247 16.21 1.80 10.22
CA ARG A 247 14.92 2.25 9.68
C ARG A 247 15.00 3.69 9.16
N THR A 248 15.63 4.60 9.89
CA THR A 248 15.84 5.99 9.46
C THR A 248 16.68 6.05 8.19
N GLN A 249 17.84 5.39 8.16
CA GLN A 249 18.71 5.37 6.98
C GLN A 249 18.06 4.72 5.76
N LEU A 250 17.25 3.67 5.95
CA LEU A 250 16.49 3.06 4.86
C LEU A 250 15.40 3.99 4.32
N SER A 251 14.74 4.76 5.20
CA SER A 251 13.74 5.74 4.78
C SER A 251 14.32 6.92 3.99
N GLU A 252 15.62 7.20 4.16
CA GLU A 252 16.35 8.22 3.41
C GLU A 252 16.79 7.74 2.02
N ILE A 253 16.61 6.45 1.69
CA ILE A 253 16.89 5.93 0.36
C ILE A 253 15.90 6.52 -0.63
N SER A 254 16.36 7.53 -1.37
CA SER A 254 15.62 8.12 -2.47
C SER A 254 15.38 7.13 -3.62
N ALA A 255 14.33 7.38 -4.41
CA ALA A 255 14.07 6.68 -5.66
C ALA A 255 15.28 6.65 -6.63
N GLN A 256 16.08 7.71 -6.64
CA GLN A 256 17.28 7.82 -7.48
C GLN A 256 18.42 6.96 -6.96
N SER A 257 18.64 6.96 -5.64
CA SER A 257 19.67 6.15 -4.98
C SER A 257 19.26 4.69 -4.76
N SER A 258 18.03 4.32 -5.11
CA SER A 258 17.51 2.95 -5.08
C SER A 258 17.55 2.25 -6.45
N GLY A 259 17.81 2.99 -7.53
CA GLY A 259 17.81 2.44 -8.89
C GLY A 259 16.42 2.23 -9.49
N SER A 260 15.36 2.72 -8.84
CA SER A 260 13.97 2.60 -9.32
C SER A 260 13.75 3.22 -10.70
N SER A 261 14.55 4.23 -11.08
CA SER A 261 14.55 4.83 -12.42
C SER A 261 14.96 3.86 -13.54
N ARG A 262 15.65 2.76 -13.20
CA ARG A 262 15.96 1.68 -14.14
C ARG A 262 14.77 0.75 -14.40
N VAL A 263 13.77 0.77 -13.51
CA VAL A 263 12.57 -0.08 -13.60
C VAL A 263 11.43 0.66 -14.28
N THR A 264 11.25 1.95 -13.97
CA THR A 264 10.15 2.76 -14.51
C THR A 264 10.52 4.24 -14.55
N THR A 265 9.99 4.97 -15.53
CA THR A 265 10.13 6.42 -15.65
C THR A 265 9.07 7.19 -14.86
N ASP A 266 8.05 6.49 -14.35
CA ASP A 266 6.95 7.08 -13.60
C ASP A 266 7.38 7.40 -12.16
N PRO A 267 7.41 8.68 -11.74
CA PRO A 267 7.87 9.07 -10.41
C PRO A 267 7.01 8.53 -9.26
N VAL A 268 5.72 8.28 -9.49
CA VAL A 268 4.83 7.67 -8.48
C VAL A 268 5.21 6.21 -8.28
N LEU A 269 5.43 5.48 -9.38
CA LEU A 269 5.84 4.07 -9.32
C LEU A 269 7.27 3.91 -8.79
N GLN A 270 8.19 4.81 -9.15
CA GLN A 270 9.56 4.83 -8.61
C GLN A 270 9.56 4.90 -7.08
N ARG A 271 8.77 5.83 -6.53
CA ARG A 271 8.60 5.96 -5.09
C ARG A 271 7.92 4.73 -4.50
N PHE A 272 6.81 4.29 -5.08
CA PHE A 272 6.06 3.14 -4.59
C PHE A 272 6.94 1.89 -4.50
N TYR A 273 7.66 1.55 -5.57
CA TYR A 273 8.55 0.39 -5.59
C TYR A 273 9.69 0.51 -4.59
N THR A 274 10.26 1.71 -4.41
CA THR A 274 11.30 1.94 -3.40
C THR A 274 10.75 1.66 -1.99
N GLU A 275 9.60 2.26 -1.66
CA GLU A 275 8.95 2.11 -0.35
C GLU A 275 8.48 0.66 -0.09
N LEU A 276 8.21 -0.16 -1.11
CA LEU A 276 7.93 -1.59 -0.91
C LEU A 276 9.11 -2.35 -0.27
N PHE A 277 10.35 -1.89 -0.45
CA PHE A 277 11.54 -2.52 0.12
C PHE A 277 12.15 -1.75 1.29
N THR A 278 11.88 -0.45 1.40
CA THR A 278 12.48 0.42 2.42
C THR A 278 11.54 0.75 3.58
N GLU A 279 10.22 0.63 3.41
CA GLU A 279 9.23 0.91 4.45
C GLU A 279 8.55 -0.38 4.96
N GLY A 280 8.39 -0.49 6.28
CA GLY A 280 7.70 -1.61 6.95
C GLY A 280 8.55 -2.33 8.01
N SER A 281 7.94 -3.28 8.72
CA SER A 281 8.56 -4.02 9.84
C SER A 281 9.45 -5.19 9.41
N GLY A 282 10.09 -5.08 8.24
CA GLY A 282 10.97 -6.10 7.68
C GLY A 282 11.12 -5.90 6.17
N THR A 283 12.29 -6.25 5.63
CA THR A 283 12.52 -6.20 4.20
C THR A 283 11.72 -7.29 3.50
N GLN A 284 11.00 -6.90 2.45
CA GLN A 284 10.16 -7.79 1.64
C GLN A 284 11.04 -8.67 0.72
N ILE A 285 11.98 -9.41 1.32
CA ILE A 285 12.99 -10.21 0.62
C ILE A 285 12.36 -11.48 0.06
N PHE A 286 11.25 -11.96 0.61
CA PHE A 286 10.54 -13.11 0.03
C PHE A 286 9.45 -12.68 -0.93
N SER A 287 9.32 -13.40 -2.04
CA SER A 287 8.29 -13.16 -3.06
C SER A 287 6.87 -13.18 -2.50
N THR A 288 6.59 -14.08 -1.55
CA THR A 288 5.27 -14.19 -0.89
C THR A 288 4.94 -12.97 -0.04
N SER A 289 5.92 -12.43 0.69
CA SER A 289 5.79 -11.19 1.46
C SER A 289 5.72 -9.97 0.56
N PHE A 290 6.47 -9.94 -0.56
CA PHE A 290 6.38 -8.90 -1.57
C PHE A 290 4.94 -8.75 -2.11
N VAL A 291 4.31 -9.84 -2.55
CA VAL A 291 2.92 -9.80 -3.05
C VAL A 291 1.94 -9.38 -1.96
N GLN A 292 2.16 -9.85 -0.72
CA GLN A 292 1.36 -9.45 0.43
C GLN A 292 1.43 -7.93 0.64
N TRP A 293 2.64 -7.41 0.75
CA TRP A 293 2.91 -6.02 1.07
C TRP A 293 2.47 -5.09 -0.05
N ALA A 294 2.75 -5.44 -1.30
CA ALA A 294 2.28 -4.72 -2.47
C ALA A 294 0.75 -4.62 -2.47
N GLY A 295 0.02 -5.72 -2.26
CA GLY A 295 -1.44 -5.70 -2.17
C GLY A 295 -1.96 -4.78 -1.06
N ARG A 296 -1.35 -4.81 0.12
CA ARG A 296 -1.69 -3.93 1.25
C ARG A 296 -1.44 -2.46 0.94
N GLU A 297 -0.27 -2.12 0.40
CA GLU A 297 0.09 -0.73 0.10
C GLU A 297 -0.72 -0.19 -1.08
N LEU A 298 -1.05 -1.02 -2.08
CA LEU A 298 -2.01 -0.66 -3.12
C LEU A 298 -3.37 -0.32 -2.54
N ALA A 299 -3.92 -1.17 -1.66
CA ALA A 299 -5.19 -0.89 -1.00
C ALA A 299 -5.14 0.42 -0.22
N ARG A 300 -4.04 0.69 0.51
CA ARG A 300 -3.91 1.91 1.30
C ARG A 300 -3.77 3.19 0.46
N ARG A 301 -3.01 3.13 -0.63
CA ARG A 301 -2.51 4.32 -1.33
C ARG A 301 -3.14 4.54 -2.70
N ALA A 302 -3.20 3.50 -3.52
CA ALA A 302 -3.75 3.59 -4.86
C ALA A 302 -5.28 3.36 -4.88
N GLN A 303 -5.81 2.63 -3.87
CA GLN A 303 -7.21 2.22 -3.79
C GLN A 303 -7.75 1.73 -5.15
N PRO A 304 -7.20 0.66 -5.72
CA PRO A 304 -7.52 0.22 -7.07
C PRO A 304 -8.90 -0.44 -7.18
N ALA A 305 -9.56 -0.27 -8.33
CA ALA A 305 -10.82 -0.96 -8.62
C ALA A 305 -10.61 -2.44 -9.00
N THR A 306 -9.41 -2.81 -9.48
CA THR A 306 -9.08 -4.21 -9.79
C THR A 306 -7.65 -4.53 -9.38
N VAL A 307 -7.46 -5.67 -8.72
CA VAL A 307 -6.14 -6.20 -8.39
C VAL A 307 -6.09 -7.69 -8.70
N LEU A 308 -5.07 -8.10 -9.44
CA LEU A 308 -4.66 -9.50 -9.58
C LEU A 308 -3.37 -9.71 -8.80
N LEU A 309 -3.41 -10.54 -7.77
CA LEU A 309 -2.26 -10.92 -6.96
C LEU A 309 -1.92 -12.38 -7.23
N ARG A 310 -0.70 -12.66 -7.70
CA ARG A 310 -0.22 -14.02 -7.90
C ARG A 310 0.99 -14.30 -7.02
N TYR A 311 0.84 -15.25 -6.10
CA TYR A 311 1.92 -15.69 -5.23
C TYR A 311 2.77 -16.76 -5.93
N GLY A 312 4.00 -16.39 -6.27
CA GLY A 312 5.02 -17.32 -6.75
C GLY A 312 5.83 -17.96 -5.61
N PRO A 313 6.57 -19.05 -5.89
CA PRO A 313 7.38 -19.72 -4.87
C PRO A 313 8.50 -18.78 -4.37
N ARG A 314 8.68 -18.70 -3.05
CA ARG A 314 9.85 -18.08 -2.42
C ARG A 314 11.02 -19.05 -2.44
N GLN A 315 12.22 -18.50 -2.28
CA GLN A 315 13.39 -19.30 -1.96
C GLN A 315 13.20 -19.93 -0.56
N ARG A 316 13.80 -21.10 -0.36
CA ARG A 316 13.87 -21.72 0.96
C ARG A 316 14.50 -20.73 1.95
N HIS A 317 13.89 -20.58 3.13
CA HIS A 317 14.47 -19.76 4.19
C HIS A 317 15.83 -20.33 4.56
N ARG A 318 16.85 -19.46 4.62
CA ARG A 318 18.22 -19.84 4.96
C ARG A 318 18.68 -19.07 6.19
N GLY A 319 19.33 -19.75 7.12
CA GLY A 319 20.04 -19.10 8.21
C GLY A 319 21.23 -18.30 7.67
N LEU A 320 21.70 -17.29 8.42
CA LEU A 320 22.84 -16.46 8.00
C LEU A 320 24.09 -17.29 7.67
N ASN A 321 24.32 -18.38 8.40
CA ASN A 321 25.45 -19.29 8.16
C ASN A 321 25.30 -20.07 6.85
N GLU A 322 24.10 -20.56 6.52
CA GLU A 322 23.82 -21.28 5.26
C GLU A 322 23.94 -20.35 4.04
N MET A 323 23.65 -19.06 4.22
CA MET A 323 23.87 -18.04 3.19
C MET A 323 25.36 -17.78 2.91
N VAL A 324 26.25 -18.08 3.86
CA VAL A 324 27.72 -17.96 3.70
C VAL A 324 28.31 -19.20 3.03
N GLU A 325 27.80 -20.39 3.37
CA GLU A 325 28.29 -21.66 2.82
C GLU A 325 27.85 -21.89 1.37
N GLU A 326 26.62 -21.51 1.01
CA GLU A 326 26.07 -21.71 -0.33
C GLU A 326 25.46 -20.42 -0.91
N PRO A 327 26.23 -19.35 -1.17
CA PRO A 327 25.69 -18.04 -1.55
C PRO A 327 24.71 -18.09 -2.73
N ASP A 328 24.93 -19.02 -3.67
CA ASP A 328 24.17 -19.14 -4.93
C ASP A 328 22.97 -20.12 -4.87
N SER A 329 22.65 -20.73 -3.73
CA SER A 329 21.52 -21.66 -3.64
C SER A 329 20.16 -20.95 -3.81
N THR A 330 19.49 -21.22 -4.93
CA THR A 330 18.20 -20.60 -5.32
C THR A 330 17.00 -21.55 -5.21
N THR A 331 17.11 -22.61 -4.41
CA THR A 331 16.09 -23.68 -4.38
C THR A 331 14.71 -23.12 -4.00
N PRO A 332 13.70 -23.21 -4.89
CA PRO A 332 12.34 -22.78 -4.58
C PRO A 332 11.72 -23.68 -3.50
N ASP A 333 10.85 -23.10 -2.66
CA ASP A 333 10.07 -23.81 -1.64
C ASP A 333 8.56 -23.62 -1.91
N PRO A 334 7.97 -24.30 -2.92
CA PRO A 334 6.56 -24.14 -3.25
C PRO A 334 5.62 -24.47 -2.10
N GLU A 335 5.94 -25.51 -1.31
CA GLU A 335 5.11 -25.97 -0.19
C GLU A 335 5.05 -24.95 0.95
N GLY A 336 6.20 -24.42 1.36
CA GLY A 336 6.25 -23.34 2.35
C GLY A 336 5.63 -22.06 1.81
N SER A 337 5.80 -21.77 0.51
CA SER A 337 5.18 -20.61 -0.13
C SER A 337 3.66 -20.69 -0.16
N LEU A 338 3.09 -21.88 -0.34
CA LEU A 338 1.65 -22.09 -0.30
C LEU A 338 1.07 -21.75 1.08
N VAL A 339 1.76 -22.15 2.16
CA VAL A 339 1.35 -21.82 3.54
C VAL A 339 1.34 -20.31 3.75
N ASP A 340 2.40 -19.62 3.32
CA ASP A 340 2.50 -18.16 3.40
C ASP A 340 1.39 -17.49 2.56
N ALA A 341 1.22 -17.94 1.32
CA ALA A 341 0.25 -17.42 0.36
C ALA A 341 -1.19 -17.54 0.86
N GLU A 342 -1.57 -18.65 1.51
CA GLU A 342 -2.91 -18.80 2.10
C GLU A 342 -3.20 -17.74 3.18
N MET A 343 -2.21 -17.50 4.05
CA MET A 343 -2.33 -16.47 5.09
C MET A 343 -2.37 -15.07 4.48
N ASN A 344 -1.46 -14.79 3.55
CA ASN A 344 -1.31 -13.49 2.90
C ASN A 344 -2.52 -13.15 2.02
N ALA A 345 -3.10 -14.13 1.33
CA ALA A 345 -4.34 -14.00 0.58
C ALA A 345 -5.48 -13.50 1.47
N PHE A 346 -5.61 -14.06 2.68
CA PHE A 346 -6.63 -13.62 3.63
C PHE A 346 -6.38 -12.18 4.11
N TYR A 347 -5.14 -11.80 4.39
CA TYR A 347 -4.82 -10.42 4.79
C TYR A 347 -5.06 -9.40 3.67
N ASN A 348 -4.72 -9.74 2.42
CA ASN A 348 -5.01 -8.86 1.28
C ASN A 348 -6.51 -8.71 1.03
N TRP A 349 -7.29 -9.77 1.22
CA TRP A 349 -8.75 -9.66 1.22
C TRP A 349 -9.26 -8.72 2.32
N ILE A 350 -8.73 -8.80 3.55
CA ILE A 350 -9.10 -7.86 4.63
C ILE A 350 -8.74 -6.42 4.23
N ALA A 351 -7.54 -6.19 3.69
CA ALA A 351 -7.09 -4.86 3.28
C ALA A 351 -8.02 -4.24 2.23
N MET A 352 -8.37 -5.01 1.18
CA MET A 352 -9.32 -4.56 0.17
C MET A 352 -10.73 -4.36 0.76
N LYS A 353 -11.19 -5.24 1.65
CA LYS A 353 -12.50 -5.10 2.31
C LYS A 353 -12.62 -3.81 3.12
N ARG A 354 -11.55 -3.38 3.80
CA ARG A 354 -11.55 -2.14 4.61
C ARG A 354 -11.77 -0.88 3.80
N ILE A 355 -11.33 -0.87 2.55
CA ILE A 355 -11.46 0.30 1.65
C ILE A 355 -12.68 0.19 0.72
N THR A 356 -13.53 -0.84 0.85
CA THR A 356 -14.65 -1.06 -0.06
C THR A 356 -15.96 -0.90 0.70
N ALA A 357 -16.91 -0.17 0.11
CA ALA A 357 -18.26 -0.10 0.65
C ALA A 357 -18.91 -1.50 0.77
N PRO A 358 -19.79 -1.73 1.76
CA PRO A 358 -20.50 -3.00 1.92
C PRO A 358 -21.19 -3.44 0.62
N GLY A 359 -21.00 -4.71 0.26
CA GLY A 359 -21.62 -5.26 -0.95
C GLY A 359 -20.96 -4.87 -2.27
N ARG A 360 -19.76 -4.27 -2.28
CA ARG A 360 -19.07 -3.85 -3.52
C ARG A 360 -17.73 -4.52 -3.77
N LEU A 361 -17.32 -5.46 -2.91
CA LEU A 361 -16.12 -6.27 -3.11
C LEU A 361 -16.49 -7.66 -3.64
N THR A 362 -15.93 -8.00 -4.80
CA THR A 362 -15.90 -9.38 -5.30
C THR A 362 -14.48 -9.90 -5.23
N THR A 363 -14.29 -11.12 -4.72
CA THR A 363 -12.99 -11.76 -4.62
C THR A 363 -13.06 -13.19 -5.13
N LEU A 364 -12.13 -13.57 -6.00
CA LEU A 364 -11.94 -14.95 -6.43
C LEU A 364 -10.50 -15.36 -6.15
N ALA A 365 -10.32 -16.30 -5.24
CA ALA A 365 -9.03 -16.94 -4.96
C ALA A 365 -8.97 -18.30 -5.63
N TRP A 366 -7.92 -18.58 -6.40
CA TRP A 366 -7.75 -19.81 -7.16
C TRP A 366 -6.45 -20.51 -6.79
N ALA A 367 -6.53 -21.83 -6.59
CA ALA A 367 -5.36 -22.68 -6.45
C ALA A 367 -4.85 -23.06 -7.85
N GLU A 368 -3.70 -22.50 -8.23
CA GLU A 368 -3.14 -22.52 -9.57
C GLU A 368 -3.03 -23.95 -10.12
N GLY A 369 -3.53 -24.16 -11.34
CA GLY A 369 -3.54 -25.47 -12.00
C GLY A 369 -4.62 -26.44 -11.53
N SER A 370 -5.47 -26.08 -10.54
CA SER A 370 -6.52 -26.96 -10.03
C SER A 370 -7.93 -26.51 -10.39
N SER A 371 -8.92 -27.38 -10.15
CA SER A 371 -10.34 -27.04 -10.27
C SER A 371 -10.91 -26.32 -9.03
N ARG A 372 -10.05 -25.92 -8.09
CA ARG A 372 -10.45 -25.42 -6.77
C ARG A 372 -10.28 -23.91 -6.66
N ALA A 373 -11.35 -23.23 -6.30
CA ALA A 373 -11.36 -21.80 -6.03
C ALA A 373 -12.27 -21.45 -4.85
N VAL A 374 -12.17 -20.21 -4.37
CA VAL A 374 -13.10 -19.61 -3.42
C VAL A 374 -13.61 -18.31 -4.03
N LEU A 375 -14.93 -18.17 -4.12
CA LEU A 375 -15.59 -16.94 -4.52
C LEU A 375 -16.26 -16.29 -3.32
N ILE A 376 -15.93 -15.03 -3.07
CA ILE A 376 -16.58 -14.17 -2.07
C ILE A 376 -17.23 -13.03 -2.84
N SER A 377 -18.55 -12.92 -2.78
CA SER A 377 -19.29 -11.82 -3.38
C SER A 377 -20.53 -11.49 -2.55
N PRO A 378 -21.18 -10.34 -2.77
CA PRO A 378 -22.39 -9.96 -2.04
C PRO A 378 -23.52 -10.99 -2.15
N GLY A 379 -23.57 -11.71 -3.27
CA GLY A 379 -24.56 -12.74 -3.54
C GLY A 379 -24.03 -14.16 -3.36
N THR A 380 -23.06 -14.41 -2.46
CA THR A 380 -22.62 -15.78 -2.12
C THR A 380 -22.99 -16.13 -0.69
N LYS A 381 -23.45 -17.37 -0.48
CA LYS A 381 -23.68 -17.94 0.85
C LYS A 381 -22.36 -18.43 1.47
N PRO A 382 -21.88 -17.83 2.59
CA PRO A 382 -20.60 -18.20 3.19
C PRO A 382 -20.55 -19.67 3.64
N ASN A 383 -19.35 -20.26 3.60
CA ASN A 383 -19.06 -21.62 4.05
C ASN A 383 -19.84 -22.72 3.32
N THR A 384 -20.16 -22.50 2.04
CA THR A 384 -20.83 -23.50 1.17
C THR A 384 -19.86 -24.08 0.13
N ILE A 385 -20.30 -25.13 -0.56
CA ILE A 385 -19.55 -25.78 -1.65
C ILE A 385 -20.44 -25.82 -2.90
N SER A 386 -19.85 -25.55 -4.06
CA SER A 386 -20.42 -25.86 -5.36
C SER A 386 -19.43 -26.71 -6.16
N SER A 387 -19.87 -27.90 -6.53
CA SER A 387 -19.12 -28.81 -7.41
C SER A 387 -19.60 -28.70 -8.87
N ARG A 388 -20.43 -27.70 -9.20
CA ARG A 388 -20.92 -27.48 -10.57
C ARG A 388 -19.72 -27.15 -11.48
N PRO A 389 -19.60 -27.82 -12.65
CA PRO A 389 -18.62 -27.43 -13.65
C PRO A 389 -18.91 -26.02 -14.16
N LEU A 390 -17.95 -25.11 -14.03
CA LEU A 390 -18.08 -23.73 -14.50
C LEU A 390 -16.73 -23.07 -14.75
N THR A 391 -16.75 -22.09 -15.64
CA THR A 391 -15.64 -21.17 -15.89
C THR A 391 -15.65 -20.04 -14.87
N ILE A 392 -14.53 -19.32 -14.67
CA ILE A 392 -14.53 -18.20 -13.71
C ILE A 392 -15.43 -17.06 -14.19
N SER A 393 -15.55 -16.83 -15.50
CA SER A 393 -16.47 -15.82 -16.03
C SER A 393 -17.93 -16.17 -15.72
N GLN A 394 -18.28 -17.45 -15.73
CA GLN A 394 -19.60 -17.91 -15.26
C GLN A 394 -19.73 -17.74 -13.74
N ALA A 395 -18.68 -18.04 -12.96
CA ALA A 395 -18.69 -17.86 -11.50
C ALA A 395 -18.97 -16.40 -11.11
N LEU A 396 -18.27 -15.45 -11.73
CA LEU A 396 -18.39 -14.02 -11.42
C LEU A 396 -19.76 -13.44 -11.76
N ARG A 397 -20.49 -14.06 -12.70
CA ARG A 397 -21.83 -13.64 -13.15
C ARG A 397 -22.97 -14.41 -12.46
N ALA A 398 -22.66 -15.54 -11.82
CA ALA A 398 -23.66 -16.38 -11.19
C ALA A 398 -24.22 -15.70 -9.94
N LYS A 399 -25.55 -15.74 -9.79
CA LYS A 399 -26.23 -15.39 -8.54
C LYS A 399 -26.26 -16.64 -7.66
N TYR A 400 -25.42 -16.69 -6.62
CA TYR A 400 -25.39 -17.81 -5.67
C TYR A 400 -26.36 -17.53 -4.50
N VAL A 401 -27.66 -17.63 -4.78
CA VAL A 401 -28.73 -17.44 -3.77
C VAL A 401 -28.66 -18.51 -2.68
#